data_AF-A0A0F5BE13-F1
#
_entry.id   AF-A0A0F5BE13-F1
#
_cell.length_a   1.000
_cell.length_b   1.000
_cell.length_c   1.000
_cell.angle_alpha   90.00
_cell.angle_beta   90.00
_cell.angle_gamma   90.00
#
_symmetry.space_group_name_H-M   'P 1'
#
loop_
_entity.id
_entity.type
_entity.pdbx_description
1 polymer ?
#
loop_
_entity_poly.entity_id
_entity_poly.type
_entity_poly.pdbx_seq_one_letter_code
_entity_poly.pdbx_strand_id
1 'polypeptide(L)'
;MKKFTVAALALTTLLSGSAFAHEAGEFFMRAGPATVRPTEGAGGTLGHLNGFDVSNNTQLGLTFTYMATDNIGVELLAATPFRHKVGTGATGDIATVHLLPPTLMAQWYFGDSSSKVRPYVGVGVNYTTFFDNDFNDNGKKTGLSDLSFKDSWGAAGQVGVDYLINRDWLIGASVWYMDIDTTANYKMGGVQQHDSVRLDPWVFMFSAGYRF
;
A
#
# COMPACT_ATOMS: atom_id res chain seq x y z
N MET A 1 11.82 18.68 -28.91
CA MET A 1 12.67 18.06 -27.88
C MET A 1 12.11 16.69 -27.53
N LYS A 2 12.46 15.65 -28.30
CA LYS A 2 11.97 14.27 -28.16
C LYS A 2 13.11 13.31 -28.55
N LYS A 3 14.22 13.29 -27.79
CA LYS A 3 15.36 12.38 -28.06
C LYS A 3 16.17 12.00 -26.80
N PHE A 4 15.53 11.83 -25.63
CA PHE A 4 16.25 11.39 -24.41
C PHE A 4 15.63 10.21 -23.67
N THR A 5 14.54 9.60 -24.15
CA THR A 5 13.82 8.56 -23.40
C THR A 5 14.28 7.12 -23.69
N VAL A 6 15.24 6.89 -24.58
CA VAL A 6 15.60 5.52 -25.04
C VAL A 6 16.91 5.00 -24.42
N ALA A 7 17.69 5.83 -23.72
CA ALA A 7 19.02 5.42 -23.23
C ALA A 7 19.01 4.64 -21.90
N ALA A 8 17.91 4.64 -21.14
CA ALA A 8 17.86 3.97 -19.84
C ALA A 8 17.46 2.48 -19.91
N LEU A 9 16.92 2.00 -21.04
CA LEU A 9 16.49 0.61 -21.20
C LEU A 9 17.56 -0.33 -21.81
N ALA A 10 18.70 0.21 -22.25
CA ALA A 10 19.66 -0.53 -23.08
C ALA A 10 20.89 -1.06 -22.31
N LEU A 11 21.04 -0.77 -21.01
CA LEU A 11 22.21 -1.19 -20.23
C LEU A 11 22.03 -2.48 -19.41
N THR A 12 20.86 -3.12 -19.42
CA THR A 12 20.58 -4.31 -18.59
C THR A 12 20.93 -5.65 -19.25
N THR A 13 21.45 -5.68 -20.48
CA THR A 13 21.61 -6.94 -21.23
C THR A 13 22.95 -7.66 -21.11
N LEU A 14 23.86 -7.25 -20.19
CA LEU A 14 25.24 -7.78 -20.19
C LEU A 14 25.73 -8.45 -18.90
N LEU A 15 24.88 -8.72 -17.91
CA LEU A 15 25.28 -9.50 -16.73
C LEU A 15 24.52 -10.82 -16.66
N SER A 16 24.84 -11.72 -17.59
CA SER A 16 24.53 -13.16 -17.44
C SER A 16 25.51 -13.77 -16.42
N GLY A 17 25.30 -13.44 -15.14
CA GLY A 17 25.96 -14.03 -13.98
C GLY A 17 25.20 -15.26 -13.47
N SER A 18 25.92 -16.13 -12.78
CA SER A 18 25.53 -17.44 -12.27
C SER A 18 24.21 -17.50 -11.47
N ALA A 19 23.61 -18.70 -11.39
CA ALA A 19 22.30 -18.97 -10.82
C ALA A 19 22.23 -18.77 -9.28
N PHE A 20 22.15 -17.52 -8.85
CA PHE A 20 22.01 -17.13 -7.46
C PHE A 20 20.69 -16.34 -7.25
N ALA A 21 20.12 -16.45 -6.05
CA ALA A 21 19.01 -15.68 -5.48
C ALA A 21 19.39 -14.22 -5.21
N HIS A 22 18.62 -13.48 -4.40
CA HIS A 22 18.83 -12.02 -4.27
C HIS A 22 20.29 -11.66 -3.94
N GLU A 23 20.95 -10.89 -4.80
CA GLU A 23 22.35 -10.48 -4.68
C GLU A 23 22.50 -8.95 -4.63
N ALA A 24 23.60 -8.47 -4.07
CA ALA A 24 23.93 -7.05 -4.05
C ALA A 24 23.91 -6.43 -5.47
N GLY A 25 23.18 -5.33 -5.62
CA GLY A 25 23.00 -4.61 -6.89
C GLY A 25 21.81 -5.09 -7.72
N GLU A 26 21.14 -6.17 -7.31
CA GLU A 26 19.98 -6.68 -8.02
C GLU A 26 18.78 -5.73 -7.92
N PHE A 27 18.06 -5.59 -9.04
CA PHE A 27 16.76 -4.94 -9.08
C PHE A 27 15.69 -5.95 -9.48
N PHE A 28 14.57 -5.96 -8.77
CA PHE A 28 13.44 -6.78 -9.17
C PHE A 28 12.12 -6.08 -8.87
N MET A 29 11.10 -6.43 -9.66
CA MET A 29 9.76 -5.90 -9.53
C MET A 29 8.79 -7.05 -9.27
N ARG A 30 7.80 -6.86 -8.40
CA ARG A 30 6.67 -7.79 -8.27
C ARG A 30 5.36 -7.11 -8.60
N ALA A 31 4.45 -7.88 -9.20
CA ALA A 31 3.10 -7.46 -9.50
C ALA A 31 2.09 -8.54 -9.08
N GLY A 32 0.96 -8.11 -8.53
CA GLY A 32 -0.13 -9.04 -8.20
C GLY A 32 -1.25 -8.40 -7.38
N PRO A 33 -2.28 -9.19 -7.02
CA PRO A 33 -3.38 -8.69 -6.20
C PRO A 33 -2.91 -8.32 -4.80
N ALA A 34 -3.16 -7.08 -4.40
CA ALA A 34 -2.97 -6.57 -3.05
C ALA A 34 -4.34 -6.22 -2.43
N THR A 35 -4.67 -6.84 -1.31
CA THR A 35 -5.93 -6.64 -0.60
C THR A 35 -5.71 -5.85 0.68
N VAL A 36 -6.31 -4.67 0.77
CA VAL A 36 -6.29 -3.80 1.95
C VAL A 36 -7.49 -4.13 2.83
N ARG A 37 -7.22 -4.46 4.09
CA ARG A 37 -8.24 -4.73 5.12
C ARG A 37 -8.03 -3.78 6.30
N PRO A 38 -8.80 -2.68 6.38
CA PRO A 38 -8.82 -1.80 7.55
C PRO A 38 -9.21 -2.58 8.80
N THR A 39 -8.55 -2.31 9.93
CA THR A 39 -8.86 -2.99 11.20
C THR A 39 -9.41 -2.07 12.27
N GLU A 40 -9.23 -0.76 12.10
CA GLU A 40 -9.71 0.26 13.03
C GLU A 40 -10.87 1.10 12.46
N GLY A 41 -11.47 1.90 13.34
CA GLY A 41 -12.65 2.73 13.04
C GLY A 41 -12.46 4.22 13.35
N ALA A 42 -13.54 4.99 13.29
CA ALA A 42 -13.52 6.43 13.59
C ALA A 42 -13.84 6.75 15.06
N GLY A 43 -13.15 7.74 15.62
CA GLY A 43 -13.50 8.34 16.91
C GLY A 43 -14.52 9.49 16.77
N GLY A 44 -14.87 10.13 17.88
CA GLY A 44 -15.66 11.37 17.87
C GLY A 44 -17.13 11.18 17.45
N THR A 45 -17.61 12.06 16.57
CA THR A 45 -19.02 12.10 16.14
C THR A 45 -19.36 10.92 15.22
N LEU A 46 -18.43 10.59 14.32
CA LEU A 46 -18.49 9.37 13.50
C LEU A 46 -18.41 8.08 14.34
N GLY A 47 -17.69 8.09 15.46
CA GLY A 47 -17.62 6.95 16.39
C GLY A 47 -18.89 6.73 17.23
N HIS A 48 -19.66 7.80 17.51
CA HIS A 48 -20.96 7.70 18.19
C HIS A 48 -22.09 7.17 17.29
N LEU A 49 -21.87 7.17 15.97
CA LEU A 49 -22.74 6.50 15.01
C LEU A 49 -22.35 5.02 15.00
N ASN A 50 -22.93 4.22 15.89
CA ASN A 50 -22.73 2.77 15.98
C ASN A 50 -22.47 2.12 14.60
N GLY A 51 -21.24 1.62 14.39
CA GLY A 51 -20.87 0.80 13.23
C GLY A 51 -20.18 1.53 12.07
N PHE A 52 -19.18 2.38 12.33
CA PHE A 52 -18.27 2.88 11.29
C PHE A 52 -17.51 1.71 10.64
N ASP A 53 -17.83 1.41 9.37
CA ASP A 53 -17.26 0.32 8.60
C ASP A 53 -16.54 0.86 7.36
N VAL A 54 -15.34 0.34 7.09
CA VAL A 54 -14.56 0.65 5.89
C VAL A 54 -14.38 -0.62 5.08
N SER A 55 -14.91 -0.63 3.86
CA SER A 55 -14.90 -1.82 3.00
C SER A 55 -13.49 -2.28 2.64
N ASN A 56 -13.24 -3.60 2.59
CA ASN A 56 -12.04 -4.18 2.00
C ASN A 56 -11.95 -3.84 0.50
N ASN A 57 -10.73 -3.65 -0.02
CA ASN A 57 -10.52 -3.43 -1.46
C ASN A 57 -9.28 -4.15 -1.97
N THR A 58 -9.41 -4.84 -3.11
CA THR A 58 -8.30 -5.53 -3.79
C THR A 58 -7.94 -4.77 -5.06
N GLN A 59 -6.67 -4.43 -5.20
CA GLN A 59 -6.12 -3.70 -6.35
C GLN A 59 -4.86 -4.37 -6.88
N LEU A 60 -4.38 -3.90 -8.03
CA LEU A 60 -3.05 -4.27 -8.52
C LEU A 60 -1.99 -3.58 -7.65
N GLY A 61 -1.23 -4.38 -6.91
CA GLY A 61 -0.05 -3.96 -6.18
C GLY A 61 1.21 -4.16 -7.03
N LEU A 62 2.11 -3.18 -6.96
CA LEU A 62 3.42 -3.19 -7.58
C LEU A 62 4.48 -2.92 -6.50
N THR A 63 5.51 -3.75 -6.44
CA THR A 63 6.67 -3.49 -5.57
C THR A 63 7.91 -3.41 -6.42
N PHE A 64 8.78 -2.46 -6.10
CA PHE A 64 10.08 -2.29 -6.75
C PHE A 64 11.13 -2.41 -5.68
N THR A 65 12.00 -3.38 -5.79
CA THR A 65 13.05 -3.62 -4.79
C THR A 65 14.42 -3.51 -5.43
N TYR A 66 15.32 -2.86 -4.71
CA TYR A 66 16.74 -2.82 -4.99
C TYR A 66 17.51 -3.46 -3.84
N MET A 67 18.34 -4.46 -4.13
CA MET A 67 19.18 -5.12 -3.14
C MET A 67 20.46 -4.31 -2.93
N ALA A 68 20.56 -3.61 -1.80
CA ALA A 68 21.78 -2.91 -1.41
C ALA A 68 22.91 -3.88 -1.05
N THR A 69 22.57 -5.05 -0.50
CA THR A 69 23.48 -6.16 -0.22
C THR A 69 22.76 -7.49 -0.50
N ASP A 70 23.41 -8.64 -0.31
CA ASP A 70 22.79 -9.97 -0.48
C ASP A 70 21.60 -10.23 0.47
N ASN A 71 21.47 -9.44 1.53
CA ASN A 71 20.41 -9.59 2.54
C ASN A 71 19.60 -8.31 2.76
N ILE A 72 20.08 -7.14 2.34
CA ILE A 72 19.40 -5.86 2.59
C ILE A 72 18.80 -5.33 1.31
N GLY A 73 17.48 -5.17 1.30
CA GLY A 73 16.70 -4.59 0.21
C GLY A 73 16.11 -3.24 0.58
N VAL A 74 15.91 -2.38 -0.41
CA VAL A 74 15.07 -1.17 -0.31
C VAL A 74 13.91 -1.36 -1.27
N GLU A 75 12.70 -1.32 -0.74
CA GLU A 75 11.48 -1.58 -1.49
C GLU A 75 10.55 -0.38 -1.49
N LEU A 76 10.00 -0.06 -2.65
CA LEU A 76 8.91 0.89 -2.82
C LEU A 76 7.65 0.14 -3.22
N LEU A 77 6.62 0.21 -2.36
CA LEU A 77 5.27 -0.24 -2.67
C LEU A 77 4.52 0.90 -3.39
N ALA A 78 4.04 0.59 -4.59
CA ALA A 78 3.11 1.40 -5.35
C ALA A 78 1.84 0.57 -5.63
N ALA A 79 0.68 1.21 -5.60
CA ALA A 79 -0.58 0.57 -5.92
C ALA A 79 -1.43 1.50 -6.77
N THR A 80 -2.37 0.94 -7.53
CA THR A 80 -3.44 1.77 -8.10
C THR A 80 -4.31 2.33 -6.97
N PRO A 81 -4.88 3.54 -7.14
CA PRO A 81 -5.76 4.17 -6.14
C PRO A 81 -6.75 3.19 -5.50
N PHE A 82 -6.74 3.08 -4.18
CA PHE A 82 -7.77 2.31 -3.48
C PHE A 82 -9.02 3.15 -3.35
N ARG A 83 -10.18 2.50 -3.50
CA ARG A 83 -11.49 3.11 -3.31
C ARG A 83 -12.19 2.39 -2.17
N HIS A 84 -12.52 3.14 -1.13
CA HIS A 84 -13.23 2.63 0.04
C HIS A 84 -14.59 3.31 0.14
N LYS A 85 -15.61 2.53 0.53
CA LYS A 85 -16.86 3.10 0.98
C LYS A 85 -16.83 3.22 2.49
N VAL A 86 -17.33 4.35 2.98
CA VAL A 86 -17.43 4.66 4.41
C VAL A 86 -18.90 4.80 4.73
N GLY A 87 -19.36 4.10 5.75
CA GLY A 87 -20.76 4.01 6.13
C GLY A 87 -20.94 3.82 7.63
N THR A 88 -22.19 3.88 8.08
CA THR A 88 -22.57 3.41 9.42
C THR A 88 -23.72 2.42 9.31
N GLY A 89 -23.84 1.49 10.25
CA GLY A 89 -24.87 0.44 10.20
C GLY A 89 -26.31 0.97 10.06
N ALA A 90 -26.60 2.17 10.59
CA ALA A 90 -27.92 2.78 10.54
C ALA A 90 -28.22 3.57 9.25
N THR A 91 -27.20 4.12 8.58
CA THR A 91 -27.37 4.98 7.37
C THR A 91 -26.88 4.32 6.08
N GLY A 92 -26.22 3.16 6.18
CA GLY A 92 -25.54 2.52 5.06
C GLY A 92 -24.28 3.30 4.64
N ASP A 93 -23.83 3.07 3.41
CA ASP A 93 -22.74 3.84 2.81
C ASP A 93 -23.12 5.33 2.79
N ILE A 94 -22.26 6.22 3.28
CA ILE A 94 -22.46 7.68 3.26
C ILE A 94 -21.40 8.42 2.44
N ALA A 95 -20.22 7.83 2.24
CA ALA A 95 -19.14 8.44 1.47
C ALA A 95 -18.34 7.42 0.65
N THR A 96 -17.68 7.92 -0.39
CA THR A 96 -16.60 7.21 -1.11
C THR A 96 -15.30 7.98 -0.87
N VAL A 97 -14.23 7.25 -0.55
CA VAL A 97 -12.91 7.78 -0.23
C VAL A 97 -11.89 7.12 -1.16
N HIS A 98 -11.04 7.91 -1.80
CA HIS A 98 -9.89 7.38 -2.54
C HIS A 98 -8.59 7.68 -1.80
N LEU A 99 -7.70 6.69 -1.76
CA LEU A 99 -6.40 6.83 -1.13
C LEU A 99 -5.29 6.14 -1.92
N LEU A 100 -4.09 6.70 -1.82
CA LEU A 100 -2.85 6.10 -2.29
C LEU A 100 -1.87 6.01 -1.12
N PRO A 101 -1.38 4.80 -0.78
CA PRO A 101 -0.46 4.59 0.33
C PRO A 101 0.95 4.20 -0.15
N PRO A 102 1.69 5.03 -0.91
CA PRO A 102 3.08 4.74 -1.22
C PRO A 102 3.87 4.49 0.06
N THR A 103 4.59 3.36 0.09
CA THR A 103 5.31 2.91 1.29
C THR A 103 6.74 2.56 0.92
N LEU A 104 7.70 3.13 1.63
CA LEU A 104 9.13 2.88 1.45
C LEU A 104 9.63 2.01 2.60
N MET A 105 10.27 0.88 2.27
CA MET A 105 10.71 -0.12 3.22
C MET A 105 12.19 -0.40 3.12
N ALA A 106 12.82 -0.63 4.27
CA ALA A 106 14.05 -1.38 4.37
C ALA A 106 13.71 -2.84 4.69
N GLN A 107 14.27 -3.77 3.93
CA GLN A 107 14.04 -5.21 4.04
C GLN A 107 15.31 -5.94 4.47
N TRP A 108 15.11 -6.98 5.26
CA TRP A 108 16.12 -7.99 5.58
C TRP A 108 15.64 -9.35 5.08
N TYR A 109 16.38 -9.92 4.14
CA TYR A 109 16.18 -11.24 3.58
C TYR A 109 16.98 -12.28 4.36
N PHE A 110 16.31 -13.36 4.79
CA PHE A 110 16.95 -14.50 5.42
C PHE A 110 17.53 -15.45 4.36
N GLY A 111 18.41 -16.34 4.82
CA GLY A 111 19.20 -17.21 3.94
C GLY A 111 20.29 -16.44 3.20
N ASP A 112 20.74 -17.03 2.11
CA ASP A 112 21.83 -16.51 1.28
C ASP A 112 21.46 -16.55 -0.21
N SER A 113 22.38 -16.09 -1.06
CA SER A 113 22.18 -16.04 -2.51
C SER A 113 22.07 -17.43 -3.16
N SER A 114 22.19 -18.55 -2.46
CA SER A 114 21.87 -19.88 -3.01
C SER A 114 20.45 -20.37 -2.63
N SER A 115 19.75 -19.63 -1.76
CA SER A 115 18.46 -20.05 -1.20
C SER A 115 17.31 -19.81 -2.18
N LYS A 116 16.61 -20.89 -2.59
CA LYS A 116 15.40 -20.78 -3.43
C LYS A 116 14.19 -20.18 -2.72
N VAL A 117 14.08 -20.38 -1.40
CA VAL A 117 13.03 -19.78 -0.57
C VAL A 117 13.71 -18.71 0.28
N ARG A 118 13.28 -17.46 0.13
CA ARG A 118 13.82 -16.32 0.87
C ARG A 118 12.72 -15.62 1.64
N PRO A 119 12.51 -16.01 2.91
CA PRO A 119 11.71 -15.21 3.83
C PRO A 119 12.37 -13.84 4.05
N TYR A 120 11.57 -12.83 4.34
CA TYR A 120 12.06 -11.51 4.69
C TYR A 120 11.16 -10.81 5.69
N VAL A 121 11.75 -9.86 6.39
CA VAL A 121 11.03 -8.87 7.21
C VAL A 121 11.42 -7.48 6.76
N GLY A 122 10.58 -6.49 7.00
CA GLY A 122 10.92 -5.11 6.69
C GLY A 122 10.21 -4.12 7.57
N VAL A 123 10.80 -2.95 7.67
CA VAL A 123 10.28 -1.80 8.39
C VAL A 123 10.45 -0.56 7.53
N GLY A 124 9.55 0.41 7.67
CA GLY A 124 9.58 1.56 6.81
C GLY A 124 8.56 2.62 7.17
N VAL A 125 8.31 3.49 6.20
CA VAL A 125 7.45 4.67 6.35
C VAL A 125 6.39 4.63 5.26
N ASN A 126 5.14 4.77 5.67
CA ASN A 126 3.99 4.96 4.81
C ASN A 126 3.67 6.46 4.70
N TYR A 127 3.38 6.91 3.48
CA TYR A 127 2.74 8.18 3.23
C TYR A 127 1.40 7.90 2.54
N THR A 128 0.28 8.25 3.17
CA THR A 128 -1.05 8.05 2.58
C THR A 128 -1.67 9.40 2.24
N THR A 129 -1.98 9.58 0.96
CA THR A 129 -2.71 10.76 0.48
C THR A 129 -4.12 10.39 0.07
N PHE A 130 -5.05 11.30 0.35
CA PHE A 130 -6.49 11.12 0.11
C PHE A 130 -6.98 12.13 -0.93
N PHE A 131 -7.80 11.67 -1.87
CA PHE A 131 -8.32 12.52 -2.96
C PHE A 131 -9.70 12.02 -3.41
N ASP A 132 -10.40 12.82 -4.22
CA ASP A 132 -11.72 12.50 -4.77
C ASP A 132 -12.67 11.88 -3.73
N ASN A 133 -12.76 12.56 -2.57
CA ASN A 133 -13.56 12.14 -1.44
C ASN A 133 -14.91 12.86 -1.48
N ASP A 134 -15.99 12.09 -1.53
CA ASP A 134 -17.33 12.65 -1.69
C ASP A 134 -18.36 11.92 -0.85
N PHE A 135 -19.27 12.70 -0.24
CA PHE A 135 -20.51 12.16 0.29
C PHE A 135 -21.44 11.74 -0.85
N ASN A 136 -22.07 10.58 -0.72
CA ASN A 136 -23.11 10.15 -1.63
C ASN A 136 -24.47 10.82 -1.28
N ASP A 137 -25.52 10.49 -2.02
CA ASP A 137 -26.84 11.10 -1.81
C ASP A 137 -27.41 10.84 -0.41
N ASN A 138 -27.06 9.72 0.23
CA ASN A 138 -27.49 9.42 1.60
C ASN A 138 -26.76 10.33 2.61
N GLY A 139 -25.44 10.50 2.47
CA GLY A 139 -24.69 11.44 3.31
C GLY A 139 -25.14 12.89 3.13
N LYS A 140 -25.44 13.31 1.90
CA LYS A 140 -25.96 14.67 1.65
C LYS A 140 -27.34 14.90 2.29
N LYS A 141 -28.21 13.89 2.32
CA LYS A 141 -29.54 13.97 2.96
C LYS A 141 -29.45 14.12 4.49
N THR A 142 -28.35 13.68 5.11
CA THR A 142 -28.12 13.88 6.55
C THR A 142 -27.47 15.23 6.85
N GLY A 143 -27.31 16.10 5.85
CA GLY A 143 -26.74 17.43 5.99
C GLY A 143 -25.21 17.45 6.02
N LEU A 144 -24.57 16.37 5.54
CA LEU A 144 -23.11 16.28 5.42
C LEU A 144 -22.63 16.89 4.09
N SER A 145 -21.59 17.71 4.14
CA SER A 145 -20.94 18.29 2.96
C SER A 145 -19.45 18.55 3.18
N ASP A 146 -18.72 18.92 2.11
CA ASP A 146 -17.32 19.34 2.13
C ASP A 146 -16.35 18.34 2.78
N LEU A 147 -16.42 17.06 2.38
CA LEU A 147 -15.56 16.00 2.91
C LEU A 147 -14.11 16.14 2.41
N SER A 148 -13.16 16.12 3.33
CA SER A 148 -11.74 16.02 3.03
C SER A 148 -10.99 15.28 4.13
N PHE A 149 -9.88 14.66 3.78
CA PHE A 149 -8.99 13.99 4.72
C PHE A 149 -7.62 14.64 4.66
N LYS A 150 -6.93 14.68 5.81
CA LYS A 150 -5.53 15.07 5.84
C LYS A 150 -4.66 13.92 5.36
N ASP A 151 -3.54 14.24 4.72
CA ASP A 151 -2.51 13.25 4.44
C ASP A 151 -1.98 12.65 5.76
N SER A 152 -1.59 11.39 5.71
CA SER A 152 -1.08 10.61 6.85
C SER A 152 0.36 10.19 6.61
N TRP A 153 1.16 10.23 7.67
CA TRP A 153 2.48 9.63 7.74
C TRP A 153 2.47 8.64 8.89
N GLY A 154 2.99 7.43 8.66
CA GLY A 154 3.02 6.42 9.70
C GLY A 154 4.10 5.37 9.48
N ALA A 155 4.34 4.59 10.52
CA ALA A 155 5.25 3.45 10.44
C ALA A 155 4.61 2.32 9.63
N ALA A 156 5.42 1.57 8.91
CA ALA A 156 5.00 0.35 8.23
C ALA A 156 5.90 -0.82 8.62
N GLY A 157 5.29 -1.98 8.82
CA GLY A 157 5.98 -3.25 9.02
C GLY A 157 5.56 -4.24 7.95
N GLN A 158 6.48 -5.09 7.51
CA GLN A 158 6.17 -6.16 6.58
C GLN A 158 6.87 -7.47 6.91
N VAL A 159 6.22 -8.55 6.54
CA VAL A 159 6.81 -9.90 6.50
C VAL A 159 6.41 -10.55 5.19
N GLY A 160 7.31 -11.32 4.60
CA GLY A 160 7.02 -11.99 3.35
C GLY A 160 7.95 -13.14 3.07
N VAL A 161 7.68 -13.81 1.95
CA VAL A 161 8.48 -14.90 1.44
C VAL A 161 8.49 -14.85 -0.08
N ASP A 162 9.68 -14.95 -0.66
CA ASP A 162 9.87 -15.19 -2.09
C ASP A 162 10.27 -16.64 -2.33
N TYR A 163 9.73 -17.22 -3.39
CA TYR A 163 10.19 -18.47 -3.98
C TYR A 163 10.72 -18.21 -5.38
N LEU A 164 12.01 -18.41 -5.56
CA LEU A 164 12.69 -18.27 -6.84
C LEU A 164 12.42 -19.50 -7.69
N ILE A 165 11.63 -19.32 -8.74
CA ILE A 165 11.29 -20.38 -9.69
C ILE A 165 12.52 -20.71 -10.52
N ASN A 166 13.20 -19.67 -11.01
CA ASN A 166 14.43 -19.76 -11.78
C ASN A 166 15.24 -18.45 -11.60
N ARG A 167 16.21 -18.21 -12.48
CA ARG A 167 17.08 -17.03 -12.40
C ARG A 167 16.29 -15.72 -12.53
N ASP A 168 15.27 -15.68 -13.37
CA ASP A 168 14.60 -14.43 -13.74
C ASP A 168 13.24 -14.26 -13.03
N TRP A 169 12.58 -15.37 -12.68
CA TRP A 169 11.22 -15.36 -12.14
C TRP A 169 11.14 -15.82 -10.69
N LEU A 170 10.33 -15.11 -9.92
CA LEU A 170 9.95 -15.47 -8.56
C LEU A 170 8.43 -15.38 -8.38
N ILE A 171 7.92 -16.04 -7.35
CA ILE A 171 6.60 -15.78 -6.80
C ILE A 171 6.75 -15.41 -5.34
N GLY A 172 5.90 -14.52 -4.84
CA GLY A 172 6.01 -14.01 -3.48
C GLY A 172 4.67 -13.85 -2.81
N ALA A 173 4.68 -13.95 -1.50
CA ALA A 173 3.57 -13.58 -0.63
C ALA A 173 4.06 -12.62 0.44
N SER A 174 3.33 -11.54 0.68
CA SER A 174 3.66 -10.56 1.73
C SER A 174 2.45 -10.09 2.50
N VAL A 175 2.70 -9.77 3.75
CA VAL A 175 1.75 -9.22 4.71
C VAL A 175 2.35 -7.94 5.29
N TRP A 176 1.57 -6.88 5.25
CA TRP A 176 1.96 -5.56 5.70
C TRP A 176 1.01 -5.09 6.78
N TYR A 177 1.56 -4.35 7.72
CA TYR A 177 0.82 -3.50 8.64
C TYR A 177 1.28 -2.06 8.40
N MET A 178 0.33 -1.14 8.26
CA MET A 178 0.62 0.28 8.09
C MET A 178 -0.17 1.06 9.11
N ASP A 179 0.52 1.92 9.85
CA ASP A 179 -0.08 2.91 10.73
C ASP A 179 -0.61 4.07 9.87
N ILE A 180 -1.94 4.27 9.87
CA ILE A 180 -2.59 5.29 9.05
C ILE A 180 -3.64 6.01 9.90
N ASP A 181 -3.19 7.12 10.49
CA ASP A 181 -4.01 8.05 11.26
C ASP A 181 -4.29 9.32 10.45
N THR A 182 -5.57 9.65 10.26
CA THR A 182 -5.99 10.87 9.55
C THR A 182 -7.07 11.64 10.31
N THR A 183 -7.31 12.87 9.90
CA THR A 183 -8.44 13.68 10.36
C THR A 183 -9.40 13.90 9.20
N ALA A 184 -10.64 13.41 9.36
CA ALA A 184 -11.75 13.75 8.49
C ALA A 184 -12.27 15.14 8.83
N ASN A 185 -12.31 16.03 7.84
CA ASN A 185 -12.89 17.36 7.95
C ASN A 185 -14.13 17.40 7.07
N TYR A 186 -15.26 17.80 7.64
CA TYR A 186 -16.54 17.89 6.94
C TYR A 186 -17.47 18.89 7.62
N LYS A 187 -18.53 19.31 6.94
CA LYS A 187 -19.60 20.11 7.53
C LYS A 187 -20.81 19.26 7.82
N MET A 188 -21.45 19.52 8.95
CA MET A 188 -22.76 18.97 9.31
C MET A 188 -23.71 20.12 9.61
N GLY A 189 -24.74 20.29 8.79
CA GLY A 189 -25.69 21.42 8.94
C GLY A 189 -25.02 22.80 8.81
N GLY A 190 -23.93 22.90 8.05
CA GLY A 190 -23.15 24.12 7.87
C GLY A 190 -22.07 24.37 8.94
N VAL A 191 -22.00 23.56 10.00
CA VAL A 191 -20.98 23.66 11.05
C VAL A 191 -19.81 22.72 10.75
N GLN A 192 -18.58 23.24 10.85
CA GLN A 192 -17.37 22.44 10.63
C GLN A 192 -17.16 21.41 11.74
N GLN A 193 -16.79 20.20 11.34
CA GLN A 193 -16.49 19.04 12.18
C GLN A 193 -15.11 18.50 11.85
N HIS A 194 -14.46 17.95 12.88
CA HIS A 194 -13.14 17.33 12.77
C HIS A 194 -13.16 16.03 13.58
N ASP A 195 -13.10 14.90 12.88
CA ASP A 195 -13.08 13.58 13.52
C ASP A 195 -11.78 12.84 13.16
N SER A 196 -11.13 12.26 14.17
CA SER A 196 -9.97 11.40 13.98
C SER A 196 -10.42 10.03 13.46
N VAL A 197 -9.78 9.57 12.39
CA VAL A 197 -10.04 8.27 11.76
C VAL A 197 -8.74 7.48 11.72
N ARG A 198 -8.78 6.27 12.28
CA ARG A 198 -7.67 5.33 12.29
C ARG A 198 -8.02 4.17 11.36
N LEU A 199 -7.19 3.89 10.37
CA LEU A 199 -7.47 2.83 9.40
C LEU A 199 -6.68 1.56 9.74
N ASP A 200 -5.41 1.73 10.09
CA ASP A 200 -4.44 0.71 10.48
C ASP A 200 -4.61 -0.62 9.74
N PRO A 201 -4.50 -0.63 8.40
CA PRO A 201 -4.85 -1.80 7.63
C PRO A 201 -3.78 -2.87 7.66
N TRP A 202 -4.25 -4.12 7.59
CA TRP A 202 -3.43 -5.22 7.10
C TRP A 202 -3.55 -5.31 5.58
N VAL A 203 -2.41 -5.44 4.88
CA VAL A 203 -2.38 -5.63 3.44
C VAL A 203 -1.77 -6.98 3.11
N PHE A 204 -2.49 -7.75 2.29
CA PHE A 204 -2.07 -9.07 1.84
C PHE A 204 -1.80 -9.02 0.34
N MET A 205 -0.61 -9.39 -0.08
CA MET A 205 -0.23 -9.41 -1.49
C MET A 205 0.30 -10.79 -1.88
N PHE A 206 -0.25 -11.33 -2.96
CA PHE A 206 0.33 -12.46 -3.69
C PHE A 206 0.85 -11.92 -5.01
N SER A 207 2.04 -12.34 -5.44
CA SER A 207 2.69 -11.71 -6.58
C SER A 207 3.55 -12.67 -7.39
N ALA A 208 3.71 -12.33 -8.67
CA ALA A 208 4.80 -12.82 -9.50
C ALA A 208 5.81 -11.68 -9.67
N GLY A 209 7.09 -12.02 -9.65
CA GLY A 209 8.18 -11.06 -9.77
C GLY A 209 9.18 -11.43 -10.86
N TYR A 210 9.82 -10.40 -11.38
CA TYR A 210 10.86 -10.50 -12.39
C TYR A 210 12.13 -9.78 -11.91
N ARG A 211 13.27 -10.44 -12.08
CA ARG A 211 14.62 -10.01 -11.67
C ARG A 211 15.38 -9.49 -12.89
N PHE A 212 16.10 -8.38 -12.73
CA PHE A 212 16.82 -7.67 -13.80
C PHE A 212 18.33 -7.70 -13.62
#